data_AF-A0A2J6RW41-F1
#
_entry.id   AF-A0A2J6RW41-F1
#
_cell.length_a   1.000
_cell.length_b   1.000
_cell.length_c   1.000
_cell.angle_alpha   90.00
_cell.angle_beta   90.00
_cell.angle_gamma   90.00
#
_symmetry.space_group_name_H-M   'P 1'
#
loop_
_entity.id
_entity.type
_entity.pdbx_description
1 polymer ?
#
loop_
_entity_poly.entity_id
_entity_poly.type
_entity_poly.pdbx_seq_one_letter_code
_entity_poly.pdbx_strand_id
1 'polypeptide(L)'
;MPTTIKLDHREPIIYESALKKDANIISEAAHFEAATELYQSLWDQKQTIQALVKHHLRLSNRDTCTVDTEDQWIRGSLGGLQFVMFLTSKQPADGDLGYLDGRWYGD
;
A
#
# COMPACT_ATOMS: atom_id res chain seq x y z
N MET A 1 1.09 -20.04 28.24
CA MET A 1 0.56 -19.16 27.17
C MET A 1 1.65 -18.15 26.85
N PRO A 2 2.34 -18.24 25.71
CA PRO A 2 3.39 -17.27 25.36
C PRO A 2 2.76 -15.91 25.04
N THR A 3 3.30 -14.84 25.62
CA THR A 3 2.88 -13.46 25.31
C THR A 3 3.40 -13.07 23.92
N THR A 4 2.48 -12.68 23.04
CA THR A 4 2.78 -12.26 21.66
C THR A 4 2.88 -10.75 21.56
N ILE A 5 3.86 -10.28 20.78
CA ILE A 5 4.10 -8.87 20.47
C ILE A 5 3.61 -8.63 19.03
N LYS A 6 2.68 -7.71 18.87
CA LYS A 6 2.21 -7.27 17.55
C LYS A 6 3.18 -6.25 16.99
N LEU A 7 3.51 -6.42 15.73
CA LEU A 7 4.43 -5.56 14.98
C LEU A 7 3.78 -5.22 13.65
N ASP A 8 4.15 -4.08 13.11
CA ASP A 8 3.57 -3.57 11.87
C ASP A 8 3.82 -4.54 10.70
N HIS A 9 2.75 -5.05 10.10
CA HIS A 9 2.73 -6.00 8.98
C HIS A 9 3.70 -7.19 9.10
N ARG A 10 3.92 -7.68 10.32
CA ARG A 10 4.69 -8.88 10.61
C ARG A 10 3.83 -9.87 11.39
N GLU A 11 4.14 -11.16 11.23
CA GLU A 11 3.58 -12.16 12.12
C GLU A 11 3.90 -11.80 13.57
N PRO A 12 2.94 -11.94 14.49
CA PRO A 12 3.18 -11.70 15.91
C PRO A 12 4.35 -12.54 16.40
N ILE A 13 5.33 -11.90 17.04
CA ILE A 13 6.50 -12.60 17.57
C ILE A 13 6.32 -12.89 19.06
N ILE A 14 6.92 -13.98 19.53
CA ILE A 14 7.01 -14.28 20.95
C ILE A 14 8.24 -13.60 21.57
N TYR A 15 8.20 -13.38 22.88
CA TYR A 15 9.27 -12.73 23.65
C TYR A 15 10.66 -13.36 23.40
N GLU A 16 10.74 -14.69 23.37
CA GLU A 16 11.99 -15.43 23.13
C GLU A 16 12.60 -15.17 21.74
N SER A 17 11.76 -14.90 20.74
CA SER A 17 12.19 -14.51 19.39
C SER A 17 12.59 -13.05 19.32
N ALA A 18 11.95 -12.19 20.12
CA ALA A 18 12.33 -10.77 20.26
C ALA A 18 13.74 -10.63 20.86
N LEU A 19 14.08 -11.43 21.88
CA LEU A 19 15.41 -11.45 22.50
C LEU A 19 16.54 -11.81 21.53
N LYS A 20 16.23 -12.52 20.44
CA LYS A 20 17.22 -12.97 19.43
C LYS A 20 17.38 -11.97 18.28
N LYS A 21 16.56 -10.92 18.22
CA LYS A 21 16.65 -9.89 17.19
C LYS A 21 17.44 -8.69 17.71
N ASP A 22 18.44 -8.26 16.95
CA ASP A 22 19.17 -7.02 17.19
C ASP A 22 18.37 -5.83 16.64
N ALA A 23 17.17 -5.64 17.17
CA ALA A 23 16.24 -4.58 16.76
C ALA A 23 15.49 -4.07 18.00
N ASN A 24 15.13 -2.78 17.99
CA ASN A 24 14.35 -2.19 19.08
C ASN A 24 12.86 -2.56 18.95
N ILE A 25 12.54 -3.81 19.31
CA ILE A 25 11.19 -4.38 19.24
C ILE A 25 10.17 -3.56 20.06
N ILE A 26 10.61 -2.92 21.15
CA ILE A 26 9.75 -2.05 21.97
C ILE A 26 9.33 -0.81 21.17
N SER A 27 10.28 -0.17 20.49
CA SER A 27 9.98 0.97 19.62
C SER A 27 9.08 0.56 18.45
N GLU A 28 9.36 -0.58 17.79
CA GLU A 28 8.51 -1.08 16.70
C GLU A 28 7.07 -1.35 17.17
N ALA A 29 6.90 -1.98 18.33
CA ALA A 29 5.60 -2.25 18.91
C ALA A 29 4.85 -0.96 19.32
N ALA A 30 5.57 0.06 19.80
CA ALA A 30 4.97 1.35 20.14
C ALA A 30 4.46 2.11 18.90
N HIS A 31 5.10 1.93 17.75
CA HIS A 31 4.66 2.55 16.50
C HIS A 31 3.51 1.81 15.81
N PHE A 32 3.19 0.58 16.24
CA PHE A 32 2.17 -0.26 15.60
C PHE A 32 0.79 0.39 15.57
N GLU A 33 0.34 0.97 16.68
CA GLU A 33 -0.98 1.59 16.77
C GLU A 33 -1.08 2.82 15.87
N ALA A 34 -0.09 3.72 15.93
CA ALA A 34 -0.04 4.91 15.09
C ALA A 34 0.04 4.58 13.59
N ALA A 35 0.78 3.53 13.22
CA ALA A 35 0.84 3.06 11.83
C ALA A 35 -0.52 2.50 11.38
N THR A 36 -1.18 1.71 12.23
CA THR A 36 -2.51 1.16 11.96
C THR A 36 -3.54 2.27 11.73
N GLU A 37 -3.55 3.29 12.58
CA GLU A 37 -4.43 4.46 12.44
C GLU A 37 -4.16 5.23 11.14
N LEU A 38 -2.88 5.41 10.79
CA LEU A 38 -2.48 6.04 9.53
C LEU A 38 -3.00 5.25 8.32
N TYR A 39 -2.80 3.93 8.29
CA TYR A 39 -3.26 3.11 7.15
C TYR A 39 -4.77 3.10 7.02
N GLN A 40 -5.51 3.04 8.14
CA GLN A 40 -6.97 3.18 8.14
C GLN A 40 -7.40 4.53 7.57
N SER A 41 -6.78 5.62 8.02
CA SER A 41 -7.08 6.97 7.51
C SER A 41 -6.80 7.08 6.01
N LEU A 42 -5.69 6.52 5.53
CA LEU A 42 -5.35 6.48 4.11
C LEU A 42 -6.35 5.64 3.30
N TRP A 43 -6.78 4.51 3.84
CA TRP A 43 -7.77 3.64 3.21
C TRP A 43 -9.14 4.31 3.09
N ASP A 44 -9.59 5.00 4.14
CA ASP A 44 -10.83 5.77 4.14
C ASP A 44 -10.79 6.89 3.10
N GLN A 45 -9.60 7.44 2.83
CA GLN A 45 -9.36 8.47 1.83
C GLN A 45 -8.99 7.93 0.45
N LYS A 46 -9.12 6.62 0.19
CA LYS A 46 -8.69 5.99 -1.08
C LYS A 46 -9.26 6.65 -2.32
N GLN A 47 -10.52 7.12 -2.29
CA GLN A 47 -11.14 7.79 -3.44
C GLN A 47 -10.48 9.15 -3.74
N THR A 48 -10.13 9.90 -2.71
CA THR A 48 -9.40 11.17 -2.85
C THR A 48 -8.00 10.91 -3.40
N ILE A 49 -7.32 9.87 -2.90
CA ILE A 49 -6.01 9.45 -3.41
C ILE A 49 -6.09 9.07 -4.90
N GLN A 50 -7.08 8.26 -5.28
CA GLN A 50 -7.33 7.89 -6.68
C GLN A 50 -7.55 9.12 -7.57
N ALA A 51 -8.37 10.07 -7.12
CA ALA A 51 -8.65 11.30 -7.87
C ALA A 51 -7.39 12.16 -8.03
N LEU A 52 -6.59 12.30 -6.98
CA LEU A 52 -5.32 13.05 -7.00
C LEU A 52 -4.31 12.39 -7.94
N VAL A 53 -4.12 11.08 -7.87
CA VAL A 53 -3.21 10.33 -8.75
C VAL A 53 -3.68 10.42 -10.20
N LYS A 54 -4.97 10.24 -10.46
CA LYS A 54 -5.57 10.38 -11.80
C LYS A 54 -5.29 11.76 -12.39
N HIS A 55 -5.46 12.81 -11.58
CA HIS A 55 -5.16 14.18 -11.98
C HIS A 55 -3.67 14.40 -12.25
N HIS A 56 -2.79 13.94 -11.34
CA HIS A 56 -1.34 14.13 -11.44
C HIS A 56 -0.73 13.41 -12.66
N LEU A 57 -1.23 12.21 -12.96
CA LEU A 57 -0.83 11.41 -14.12
C LEU A 57 -1.55 11.80 -15.42
N ARG A 58 -2.43 12.82 -15.38
CA ARG A 58 -3.23 13.30 -16.52
C ARG A 58 -4.02 12.18 -17.22
N LEU A 59 -4.49 11.22 -16.43
CA LEU A 59 -5.30 10.12 -16.93
C LEU A 59 -6.67 10.63 -17.41
N SER A 60 -7.19 10.03 -18.48
CA SER A 60 -8.48 10.40 -19.05
C SER A 60 -9.62 10.06 -18.08
N ASN A 61 -10.77 10.72 -18.22
CA ASN A 61 -11.97 10.34 -17.45
C ASN A 61 -12.38 8.88 -17.68
N ARG A 62 -12.03 8.30 -18.83
CA ARG A 62 -12.25 6.88 -19.17
C ARG A 62 -11.26 5.92 -18.52
N ASP A 63 -10.12 6.42 -18.06
CA ASP A 63 -9.13 5.60 -17.38
C ASP A 63 -9.56 5.37 -15.93
N THR A 64 -9.56 4.13 -15.49
CA THR A 64 -9.80 3.77 -14.09
C THR A 64 -8.47 3.73 -13.35
N CYS A 65 -8.43 4.39 -12.19
CA CYS A 65 -7.30 4.37 -11.25
C CYS A 65 -7.81 3.71 -9.97
N THR A 66 -7.35 2.49 -9.69
CA THR A 66 -7.63 1.81 -8.43
C THR A 66 -6.43 1.93 -7.49
N VAL A 67 -6.68 1.98 -6.20
CA VAL A 67 -5.63 1.86 -5.18
C VAL A 67 -5.61 0.39 -4.83
N ASP A 68 -4.46 -0.25 -4.98
CA ASP A 68 -4.31 -1.68 -4.71
C ASP A 68 -4.53 -1.99 -3.21
N THR A 69 -4.69 -3.27 -2.89
CA THR A 69 -4.90 -3.72 -1.51
C THR A 69 -3.68 -3.41 -0.64
N GLU A 70 -3.91 -3.26 0.66
CA GLU A 70 -2.91 -2.81 1.62
C GLU A 70 -1.63 -3.69 1.65
N ASP A 71 -1.76 -4.98 1.33
CA ASP A 71 -0.64 -5.93 1.21
C ASP A 71 0.30 -5.63 0.02
N GLN A 72 -0.18 -4.89 -0.98
CA GLN A 72 0.60 -4.52 -2.17
C GLN A 72 1.23 -3.13 -2.06
N TRP A 73 1.00 -2.41 -0.96
CA TRP A 73 1.55 -1.07 -0.78
C TRP A 73 3.06 -1.12 -0.56
N ILE A 74 3.78 -0.29 -1.31
CA ILE A 74 5.21 -0.11 -1.09
C ILE A 74 5.39 0.86 0.07
N ARG A 75 6.10 0.40 1.10
CA ARG A 75 6.30 1.16 2.33
C ARG A 75 7.77 1.38 2.53
N GLY A 76 8.11 2.56 3.03
CA GLY A 76 9.47 2.80 3.45
C GLY A 76 9.54 3.80 4.58
N SER A 77 10.70 3.84 5.20
CA SER A 77 11.02 4.83 6.21
C SER A 77 12.33 5.51 5.84
N LEU A 78 12.34 6.83 5.94
CA LEU A 78 13.56 7.63 5.79
C LEU A 78 13.62 8.64 6.92
N GLY A 79 14.60 8.47 7.82
CA GLY A 79 14.78 9.37 8.96
C GLY A 79 13.55 9.48 9.90
N GLY A 80 12.80 8.40 10.08
CA GLY A 80 11.59 8.38 10.93
C GLY A 80 10.29 8.81 10.22
N LEU A 81 10.36 9.31 8.98
CA LEU A 81 9.18 9.53 8.15
C LEU A 81 8.75 8.21 7.50
N GLN A 82 7.54 7.77 7.78
CA GLN A 82 6.90 6.66 7.08
C GLN A 82 6.23 7.19 5.81
N PHE A 83 6.49 6.54 4.67
CA PHE A 83 5.80 6.83 3.42
C PHE A 83 5.15 5.56 2.89
N VAL A 84 3.97 5.74 2.30
CA VAL A 84 3.21 4.70 1.62
C VAL A 84 3.06 5.14 0.17
N MET A 85 3.57 4.33 -0.74
CA MET A 85 3.37 4.50 -2.17
C MET A 85 2.27 3.54 -2.62
N PHE A 86 1.19 4.12 -3.14
CA PHE A 86 0.09 3.38 -3.73
C PHE A 86 0.49 2.96 -5.14
N LEU A 87 0.47 1.66 -5.40
CA LEU A 87 0.44 1.17 -6.76
C LEU A 87 -0.97 1.39 -7.29
N THR A 88 -1.04 1.97 -8.50
CA THR A 88 -2.30 2.19 -9.20
C THR A 88 -2.26 1.50 -10.54
N SER A 89 -3.13 0.52 -10.73
CA SER A 89 -3.32 -0.13 -12.03
C SER A 89 -4.23 0.71 -12.92
N LYS A 90 -3.86 0.85 -14.20
CA LYS A 90 -4.73 1.40 -15.24
C LYS A 90 -5.48 0.24 -15.90
N GLN A 91 -6.80 0.21 -15.77
CA GLN A 91 -7.64 -0.66 -16.59
C GLN A 91 -8.10 0.11 -17.85
N PRO A 92 -7.95 -0.45 -19.06
CA PRO A 92 -8.54 0.14 -20.26
C PRO A 92 -10.07 0.13 -20.13
N ALA A 93 -10.71 1.18 -20.64
CA ALA A 93 -12.17 1.24 -20.68
C ALA A 93 -12.70 0.12 -21.59
N ASP A 94 -13.76 -0.55 -21.14
CA ASP A 94 -14.42 -1.60 -21.92
C ASP A 94 -14.86 -1.03 -23.28
N GLY A 95 -14.31 -1.58 -24.37
CA GLY A 95 -14.53 -1.10 -25.74
C GLY A 95 -13.39 -0.28 -26.36
N ASP A 96 -12.28 -0.01 -25.67
CA ASP A 96 -11.06 0.44 -26.33
C ASP A 96 -10.38 -0.77 -27.02
N LEU A 97 -10.63 -0.94 -28.31
CA LEU A 97 -9.69 -1.61 -29.22
C LEU A 97 -8.44 -0.72 -29.34
N GLY A 98 -7.74 -0.57 -28.21
CA GLY A 98 -6.58 0.27 -28.04
C GLY A 98 -5.34 -0.51 -28.43
N TYR A 99 -4.64 0.00 -29.44
CA TYR A 99 -3.35 -0.44 -29.93
C TYR A 99 -2.37 -0.75 -28.78
N LEU A 100 -2.20 -2.03 -28.46
CA LEU A 100 -1.17 -2.53 -27.57
C LEU A 100 -0.15 -3.29 -28.42
N ASP A 101 1.11 -2.90 -28.33
CA ASP A 101 2.25 -3.62 -28.93
C ASP A 101 2.16 -3.83 -30.46
N GLY A 102 1.83 -2.78 -31.21
CA GLY A 102 1.99 -2.81 -32.67
C GLY A 102 1.00 -3.69 -33.44
N ARG A 103 0.03 -4.34 -32.77
CA ARG A 103 -0.86 -5.32 -33.38
C ARG A 103 -2.33 -4.99 -33.15
N TRP A 104 -3.08 -5.03 -34.24
CA TRP A 104 -4.54 -5.04 -34.21
C TRP A 104 -5.01 -6.44 -33.82
N TYR A 105 -5.83 -6.54 -32.78
CA TYR A 105 -6.61 -7.73 -32.48
C TYR A 105 -8.09 -7.38 -32.69
N GLY A 106 -8.74 -8.13 -33.57
CA GLY A 106 -10.18 -8.09 -33.82
C GLY A 106 -10.59 -9.32 -34.61
N ASP A 107 -11.75 -9.88 -34.26
CA ASP A 107 -12.55 -10.73 -35.16
C ASP A 107 -13.41 -9.84 -36.08
#